data_AF-A0A8S3DYY0-F1
#
_entry.id   AF-A0A8S3DYY0-F1
#
_cell.length_a   1.000
_cell.length_b   1.000
_cell.length_c   1.000
_cell.angle_alpha   90.00
_cell.angle_beta   90.00
_cell.angle_gamma   90.00
#
_symmetry.space_group_name_H-M   'P 1'
#
loop_
_entity.id
_entity.type
_entity.pdbx_description
1 polymer ?
#
loop_
_entity_poly.entity_id
_entity_poly.type
_entity_poly.pdbx_seq_one_letter_code
_entity_poly.pdbx_strand_id
1 'polypeptide(L)'
;MIAEQTDGRGKIYTHYDVHNLYGWSETIATLPAARSIENKRSVVISRSTFPTSGSFTGHWLGDNTADWRHLKYNIIGMLEFNLFGIPYIGADICGFFHNTTEQMCQRWMQLGSFNPFFRNHNGNDQDGIKFIEQDPGIFSPDVVASNRRAVEQRYTLIPYLYSLFFRVHISGGTVVRSMAHVFPTIPDCWPLDEQFLWGSSLLIAPVIKENHTTKSVYLPWTERWFNYYTGEEMKALNETTVAAPYDFLPLFLRGGSIIPHQQSAMNTVESRKKPLYLIVALDKNQQATGELFWDDGESIDTYNRGTYNHFNFVFKSNGLTIEPWTYKYPEMGDTIKLEDIKVF
;
A
#
# COMPACT_ATOMS: atom_id res chain seq x y z
N MET A 1 28.78 4.43 34.56
CA MET A 1 27.31 4.47 34.68
C MET A 1 26.74 3.28 33.93
N ILE A 2 25.87 2.49 34.55
CA ILE A 2 25.06 1.50 33.85
C ILE A 2 23.80 2.25 33.42
N ALA A 3 23.49 2.26 32.13
CA ALA A 3 22.23 2.80 31.66
C ALA A 3 21.11 1.82 32.03
N GLU A 4 19.99 2.33 32.53
CA GLU A 4 18.86 1.54 33.04
C GLU A 4 17.57 2.02 32.39
N GLN A 5 16.59 1.11 32.28
CA GLN A 5 15.24 1.41 31.78
C GLN A 5 14.19 0.77 32.69
N THR A 6 13.16 1.55 33.04
CA THR A 6 12.02 1.09 33.83
C THR A 6 10.89 0.60 32.93
N ASP A 7 10.22 -0.50 33.29
CA ASP A 7 9.05 -1.01 32.54
C ASP A 7 7.73 -0.28 32.86
N GLY A 8 7.77 0.82 33.61
CA GLY A 8 6.59 1.54 34.08
C GLY A 8 5.79 0.81 35.17
N ARG A 9 6.22 -0.39 35.61
CA ARG A 9 5.63 -1.17 36.72
C ARG A 9 6.57 -1.29 37.92
N GLY A 10 7.65 -0.50 37.93
CA GLY A 10 8.62 -0.43 39.02
C GLY A 10 9.77 -1.42 38.91
N LYS A 11 9.85 -2.23 37.84
CA LYS A 11 11.02 -3.09 37.61
C LYS A 11 12.03 -2.37 36.71
N ILE A 12 13.28 -2.46 37.11
CA ILE A 12 14.43 -1.84 36.44
C ILE A 12 15.17 -2.93 35.69
N TYR A 13 15.51 -2.65 34.43
CA TYR A 13 16.30 -3.50 33.56
C TYR A 13 17.57 -2.76 33.14
N THR A 14 18.65 -3.49 32.90
CA THR A 14 19.84 -2.89 32.31
C THR A 14 19.56 -2.57 30.84
N HIS A 15 19.98 -1.41 30.37
CA HIS A 15 19.80 -1.02 28.97
C HIS A 15 20.54 -1.97 28.02
N TYR A 16 21.59 -2.68 28.49
CA TYR A 16 22.25 -3.73 27.70
C TYR A 16 21.26 -4.81 27.24
N ASP A 17 20.33 -5.22 28.11
CA ASP A 17 19.35 -6.26 27.80
C ASP A 17 18.17 -5.73 26.97
N VAL A 18 17.79 -4.46 27.17
CA VAL A 18 16.55 -3.89 26.61
C VAL A 18 16.77 -2.80 25.57
N HIS A 19 18.00 -2.59 25.10
CA HIS A 19 18.34 -1.57 24.09
C HIS A 19 17.40 -1.62 22.87
N ASN A 20 17.23 -2.80 22.28
CA ASN A 20 16.41 -3.01 21.10
C ASN A 20 14.89 -2.96 21.38
N LEU A 21 14.48 -2.88 22.66
CA LEU A 21 13.10 -2.74 23.08
C LEU A 21 12.69 -1.28 23.29
N TYR A 22 13.61 -0.32 23.20
CA TYR A 22 13.32 1.08 23.53
C TYR A 22 12.18 1.65 22.67
N GLY A 23 12.34 1.69 21.34
CA GLY A 23 11.30 2.24 20.45
C GLY A 23 10.01 1.41 20.44
N TRP A 24 10.11 0.10 20.67
CA TRP A 24 8.91 -0.74 20.86
C TRP A 24 8.14 -0.32 22.13
N SER A 25 8.84 -0.15 23.27
CA SER A 25 8.21 0.24 24.52
C SER A 25 7.59 1.64 24.46
N GLU A 26 8.20 2.56 23.71
CA GLU A 26 7.64 3.88 23.44
C GLU A 26 6.33 3.79 22.65
N THR A 27 6.25 2.96 21.60
CA THR A 27 5.02 2.82 20.80
C THR A 27 3.82 2.32 21.60
N ILE A 28 4.05 1.49 22.62
CA ILE A 28 3.01 1.00 23.54
C ILE A 28 2.41 2.14 24.36
N ALA A 29 3.20 3.16 24.70
CA ALA A 29 2.72 4.34 25.43
C ALA A 29 2.10 5.40 24.48
N THR A 30 2.71 5.62 23.31
CA THR A 30 2.34 6.71 22.40
C THR A 30 0.97 6.51 21.77
N LEU A 31 0.61 5.30 21.32
CA LEU A 31 -0.69 5.09 20.67
C LEU A 31 -1.88 5.31 21.62
N PRO A 32 -1.92 4.74 22.84
CA PRO A 32 -2.95 5.06 23.83
C PRO A 32 -3.01 6.54 24.17
N ALA A 33 -1.86 7.21 24.31
CA ALA A 33 -1.81 8.65 24.57
C ALA A 33 -2.47 9.44 23.42
N ALA A 34 -2.10 9.16 22.17
CA ALA A 34 -2.70 9.81 21.00
C ALA A 34 -4.22 9.55 20.90
N ARG A 35 -4.68 8.32 21.17
CA ARG A 35 -6.10 7.98 21.22
C ARG A 35 -6.85 8.73 22.32
N SER A 36 -6.23 8.92 23.48
CA SER A 36 -6.84 9.64 24.62
C SER A 36 -7.03 11.14 24.35
N ILE A 37 -6.14 11.74 23.54
CA ILE A 37 -6.19 13.16 23.16
C ILE A 37 -7.23 13.37 22.06
N GLU A 38 -7.18 12.56 21.01
CA GLU A 38 -8.00 12.76 19.80
C GLU A 38 -9.39 12.11 19.89
N ASN A 39 -9.59 11.17 20.83
CA ASN A 39 -10.76 10.30 20.91
C ASN A 39 -11.08 9.57 19.58
N LYS A 40 -10.01 9.23 18.84
CA LYS A 40 -10.04 8.58 17.52
C LYS A 40 -8.96 7.50 17.46
N ARG A 41 -9.04 6.62 16.46
CA ARG A 41 -8.11 5.49 16.23
C ARG A 41 -6.65 5.93 16.25
N SER A 42 -6.39 7.10 15.68
CA SER A 42 -5.07 7.71 15.49
C SER A 42 -4.11 6.82 14.69
N VAL A 43 -2.92 7.34 14.42
CA VAL A 43 -1.83 6.60 13.76
C VAL A 43 -0.50 7.05 14.36
N VAL A 44 0.37 6.08 14.62
CA VAL A 44 1.74 6.32 15.08
C VAL A 44 2.69 5.74 14.04
N ILE A 45 3.76 6.48 13.75
CA ILE A 45 4.83 6.04 12.85
C ILE A 45 6.13 6.09 13.67
N SER A 46 6.77 4.93 13.84
CA SER A 46 8.00 4.80 14.63
C SER A 46 9.15 4.32 13.77
N ARG A 47 10.36 4.77 14.11
CA ARG A 47 11.59 4.36 13.41
C ARG A 47 12.11 3.02 13.93
N SER A 48 12.24 2.86 15.24
CA SER A 48 12.74 1.61 15.82
C SER A 48 11.58 0.67 16.06
N THR A 49 11.72 -0.58 15.61
CA THR A 49 10.71 -1.62 15.77
C THR A 49 11.32 -2.90 16.34
N PHE A 50 10.46 -3.73 16.95
CA PHE A 50 10.76 -5.08 17.42
C PHE A 50 9.57 -5.98 17.02
N PRO A 51 9.68 -7.32 16.98
CA PRO A 51 8.50 -8.17 16.81
C PRO A 51 7.36 -7.73 17.72
N THR A 52 6.14 -7.67 17.18
CA THR A 52 4.90 -7.08 17.76
C THR A 52 4.72 -5.56 17.63
N SER A 53 5.72 -4.77 17.21
CA SER A 53 5.55 -3.32 17.01
C SER A 53 4.39 -2.96 16.07
N GLY A 54 4.13 -3.78 15.04
CA GLY A 54 3.04 -3.55 14.08
C GLY A 54 1.63 -3.52 14.70
N SER A 55 1.46 -4.00 15.93
CA SER A 55 0.21 -3.86 16.67
C SER A 55 -0.07 -2.44 17.16
N PHE A 56 0.95 -1.57 17.22
CA PHE A 56 0.87 -0.23 17.82
C PHE A 56 1.28 0.88 16.86
N THR A 57 2.05 0.57 15.81
CA THR A 57 2.64 1.57 14.93
C THR A 57 2.76 1.08 13.49
N GLY A 58 2.72 2.02 12.55
CA GLY A 58 3.36 1.84 11.24
C GLY A 58 4.86 2.14 11.32
N HIS A 59 5.53 2.04 10.19
CA HIS A 59 6.96 2.29 10.07
C HIS A 59 7.27 2.96 8.73
N TRP A 60 8.45 3.58 8.63
CA TRP A 60 9.03 4.00 7.35
C TRP A 60 10.48 3.53 7.31
N LEU A 61 11.01 3.23 6.13
CA LEU A 61 12.31 2.59 5.94
C LEU A 61 13.54 3.45 6.32
N GLY A 62 13.32 4.57 7.02
CA GLY A 62 14.38 5.45 7.51
C GLY A 62 14.94 6.39 6.46
N ASP A 63 16.10 6.93 6.79
CA ASP A 63 16.74 8.04 6.10
C ASP A 63 17.45 7.51 4.84
N ASN A 64 16.68 7.34 3.76
CA ASN A 64 17.14 6.83 2.47
C ASN A 64 17.84 7.91 1.63
N THR A 65 18.39 7.53 0.47
CA THR A 65 19.09 8.46 -0.43
C THR A 65 18.34 8.60 -1.75
N ALA A 66 18.37 9.80 -2.33
CA ALA A 66 17.94 10.10 -3.68
C ALA A 66 18.85 9.39 -4.72
N ASP A 67 18.67 8.07 -4.86
CA ASP A 67 19.45 7.17 -5.70
C ASP A 67 18.56 6.04 -6.26
N TRP A 68 18.74 5.67 -7.53
CA TRP A 68 17.92 4.66 -8.21
C TRP A 68 17.88 3.29 -7.51
N ARG A 69 18.95 2.90 -6.82
CA ARG A 69 19.00 1.66 -6.02
C ARG A 69 18.00 1.69 -4.87
N HIS A 70 17.72 2.86 -4.29
CA HIS A 70 16.77 2.99 -3.19
C HIS A 70 15.32 2.83 -3.63
N LEU A 71 14.98 2.99 -4.92
CA LEU A 71 13.68 2.56 -5.43
C LEU A 71 13.52 1.03 -5.35
N LYS A 72 14.57 0.27 -5.66
CA LYS A 72 14.59 -1.18 -5.48
C LYS A 72 14.50 -1.55 -3.99
N TYR A 73 15.31 -0.90 -3.15
CA TYR A 73 15.29 -1.16 -1.71
C TYR A 73 13.96 -0.80 -1.04
N ASN A 74 13.22 0.18 -1.56
CA ASN A 74 11.85 0.46 -1.12
C ASN A 74 10.95 -0.79 -1.28
N ILE A 75 11.00 -1.45 -2.45
CA ILE A 75 10.20 -2.66 -2.70
C ILE A 75 10.61 -3.77 -1.73
N ILE A 76 11.91 -4.05 -1.60
CA ILE A 76 12.43 -5.09 -0.71
C ILE A 76 12.02 -4.82 0.74
N GLY A 77 12.23 -3.60 1.24
CA GLY A 77 11.88 -3.24 2.61
C GLY A 77 10.37 -3.36 2.88
N MET A 78 9.52 -2.95 1.94
CA MET A 78 8.07 -3.16 2.08
C MET A 78 7.70 -4.65 2.19
N LEU A 79 8.33 -5.51 1.38
CA LEU A 79 8.09 -6.96 1.40
C LEU A 79 8.53 -7.57 2.74
N GLU A 80 9.72 -7.22 3.22
CA GLU A 80 10.26 -7.69 4.49
C GLU A 80 9.39 -7.26 5.68
N PHE A 81 9.01 -5.98 5.77
CA PHE A 81 8.18 -5.50 6.88
C PHE A 81 6.76 -6.06 6.88
N ASN A 82 6.24 -6.47 5.71
CA ASN A 82 5.02 -7.25 5.67
C ASN A 82 5.20 -8.64 6.30
N LEU A 83 6.35 -9.30 6.12
CA LEU A 83 6.68 -10.53 6.84
C LEU A 83 6.87 -10.30 8.34
N PHE A 84 7.39 -9.14 8.74
CA PHE A 84 7.55 -8.74 10.15
C PHE A 84 6.24 -8.33 10.83
N GLY A 85 5.11 -8.32 10.11
CA GLY A 85 3.80 -7.98 10.65
C GLY A 85 3.57 -6.47 10.80
N ILE A 86 4.24 -5.63 10.01
CA ILE A 86 4.10 -4.17 10.00
C ILE A 86 3.69 -3.71 8.58
N PRO A 87 2.43 -3.93 8.16
CA PRO A 87 2.00 -3.69 6.79
C PRO A 87 1.85 -2.21 6.42
N TYR A 88 1.73 -1.30 7.40
CA TYR A 88 1.70 0.15 7.15
C TYR A 88 3.13 0.69 7.06
N ILE A 89 3.75 0.46 5.89
CA ILE A 89 5.17 0.69 5.60
C ILE A 89 5.35 1.44 4.28
N GLY A 90 6.46 2.18 4.16
CA GLY A 90 6.93 2.82 2.94
C GLY A 90 8.29 3.48 3.12
N ALA A 91 8.89 3.92 2.02
CA ALA A 91 10.10 4.76 2.04
C ALA A 91 9.76 6.25 1.92
N ASP A 92 10.73 7.10 2.22
CA ASP A 92 10.67 8.53 1.89
C ASP A 92 10.83 8.72 0.39
N ILE A 93 9.75 9.17 -0.25
CA ILE A 93 9.65 9.25 -1.70
C ILE A 93 10.49 10.40 -2.22
N CYS A 94 11.19 10.16 -3.33
CA CYS A 94 12.21 11.02 -3.94
C CYS A 94 13.55 11.06 -3.19
N GLY A 95 13.63 10.47 -1.99
CA GLY A 95 14.85 10.28 -1.22
C GLY A 95 15.03 11.35 -0.14
N PHE A 96 15.45 10.95 1.06
CA PHE A 96 15.69 11.86 2.18
C PHE A 96 17.02 12.60 2.04
N PHE A 97 18.11 11.89 1.76
CA PHE A 97 19.43 12.47 1.51
C PHE A 97 19.66 12.81 0.04
N HIS A 98 20.31 13.95 -0.19
CA HIS A 98 20.73 14.48 -1.48
C HIS A 98 19.57 14.94 -2.38
N ASN A 99 19.89 15.69 -3.43
CA ASN A 99 18.90 16.25 -4.35
C ASN A 99 18.44 15.19 -5.35
N THR A 100 17.13 15.03 -5.48
CA THR A 100 16.53 14.21 -6.53
C THR A 100 16.64 14.87 -7.91
N THR A 101 16.44 14.09 -8.97
CA THR A 101 16.14 14.57 -10.33
C THR A 101 14.64 14.51 -10.60
N GLU A 102 14.15 15.25 -11.60
CA GLU A 102 12.74 15.18 -12.03
C GLU A 102 12.34 13.75 -12.41
N GLN A 103 13.16 13.09 -13.22
CA GLN A 103 12.89 11.73 -13.71
C GLN A 103 12.84 10.73 -12.56
N MET A 104 13.78 10.80 -11.61
CA MET A 104 13.79 9.91 -10.46
C MET A 104 12.58 10.16 -9.57
N CYS A 105 12.26 11.43 -9.27
CA CYS A 105 11.11 11.75 -8.42
C CYS A 105 9.79 11.37 -9.09
N GLN A 106 9.66 11.55 -10.41
CA GLN A 106 8.50 11.06 -11.18
C GLN A 106 8.32 9.54 -11.05
N ARG A 107 9.39 8.76 -11.25
CA ARG A 107 9.34 7.29 -11.10
C ARG A 107 9.10 6.87 -9.65
N TRP A 108 9.66 7.59 -8.68
CA TRP A 108 9.46 7.28 -7.27
C TRP A 108 8.07 7.67 -6.79
N MET A 109 7.46 8.74 -7.31
CA MET A 109 6.06 9.07 -7.04
C MET A 109 5.11 8.01 -7.61
N GLN A 110 5.42 7.45 -8.79
CA GLN A 110 4.69 6.31 -9.35
C GLN A 110 4.79 5.08 -8.46
N LEU A 111 5.98 4.62 -8.11
CA LEU A 111 6.19 3.49 -7.18
C LEU A 111 5.56 3.77 -5.80
N GLY A 112 5.87 4.94 -5.25
CA GLY A 112 5.52 5.36 -3.90
C GLY A 112 4.02 5.52 -3.69
N SER A 113 3.27 5.87 -4.74
CA SER A 113 1.80 5.86 -4.71
C SER A 113 1.22 4.49 -4.34
N PHE A 114 2.01 3.42 -4.46
CA PHE A 114 1.67 2.06 -4.06
C PHE A 114 2.38 1.59 -2.77
N ASN A 115 3.11 2.46 -2.07
CA ASN A 115 3.53 2.21 -0.70
C ASN A 115 2.30 2.28 0.21
N PRO A 116 2.05 1.32 1.12
CA PRO A 116 0.94 1.45 2.08
C PRO A 116 1.02 2.74 2.92
N PHE A 117 2.22 3.10 3.40
CA PHE A 117 2.54 4.43 3.93
C PHE A 117 3.16 5.31 2.82
N PHE A 118 2.37 6.24 2.30
CA PHE A 118 2.76 7.13 1.19
C PHE A 118 3.16 8.51 1.73
N ARG A 119 4.46 8.81 1.72
CA ARG A 119 5.03 10.09 2.20
C ARG A 119 6.18 10.54 1.29
N ASN A 120 6.12 11.77 0.81
CA ASN A 120 7.30 12.49 0.32
C ASN A 120 7.89 13.24 1.53
N HIS A 121 9.18 13.02 1.79
CA HIS A 121 9.90 13.63 2.90
C HIS A 121 11.34 13.88 2.46
N ASN A 122 11.94 14.96 2.96
CA ASN A 122 13.27 15.42 2.56
C ASN A 122 14.10 15.75 3.81
N GLY A 123 15.41 15.63 3.68
CA GLY A 123 16.37 16.06 4.70
C GLY A 123 16.57 17.57 4.71
N ASN A 124 17.47 18.01 5.59
CA ASN A 124 17.93 19.38 5.66
C ASN A 124 19.38 19.47 5.15
N ASP A 125 19.84 20.69 4.89
CA ASP A 125 21.23 20.98 4.54
C ASP A 125 22.21 20.24 5.45
N GLN A 126 23.06 19.41 4.84
CA GLN A 126 24.00 18.55 5.54
C GLN A 126 25.27 18.36 4.71
N ASP A 127 26.42 18.24 5.38
CA ASP A 127 27.73 18.00 4.77
C ASP A 127 28.10 19.01 3.65
N GLY A 128 27.65 20.26 3.81
CA GLY A 128 27.90 21.34 2.85
C GLY A 128 27.05 21.27 1.57
N ILE A 129 26.09 20.35 1.50
CA ILE A 129 25.15 20.22 0.39
C ILE A 129 23.86 20.94 0.77
N LYS A 130 23.45 21.92 -0.05
CA LYS A 130 22.14 22.56 0.06
C LYS A 130 21.06 21.69 -0.58
N PHE A 131 20.05 21.33 0.18
CA PHE A 131 18.96 20.50 -0.30
C PHE A 131 17.90 21.39 -0.97
N ILE A 132 17.34 20.90 -2.09
CA ILE A 132 16.25 21.59 -2.80
C ILE A 132 14.90 20.97 -2.42
N GLU A 133 13.84 21.78 -2.52
CA GLU A 133 12.47 21.27 -2.37
C GLU A 133 12.20 20.18 -3.42
N GLN A 134 11.40 19.19 -3.03
CA GLN A 134 11.08 18.04 -3.88
C GLN A 134 9.62 17.60 -3.77
N ASP A 135 8.75 18.45 -3.22
CA ASP A 135 7.33 18.14 -3.20
C ASP A 135 6.78 18.10 -4.65
N PRO A 136 5.70 17.36 -4.90
CA PRO A 136 5.25 17.11 -6.26
C PRO A 136 4.91 18.35 -7.10
N GLY A 137 4.70 19.52 -6.47
CA GLY A 137 4.27 20.75 -7.12
C GLY A 137 5.40 21.63 -7.68
N ILE A 138 6.67 21.36 -7.32
CA ILE A 138 7.81 22.21 -7.70
C ILE A 138 8.42 21.87 -9.07
N PHE A 139 8.10 20.68 -9.59
CA PHE A 139 8.67 20.17 -10.85
C PHE A 139 8.00 20.74 -12.10
N SER A 140 8.54 20.41 -13.27
CA SER A 140 7.95 20.75 -14.56
C SER A 140 6.47 20.33 -14.68
N PRO A 141 5.64 21.07 -15.45
CA PRO A 141 4.20 20.78 -15.56
C PRO A 141 3.85 19.34 -15.96
N ASP A 142 4.68 18.71 -16.80
CA ASP A 142 4.48 17.33 -17.24
C ASP A 142 4.70 16.33 -16.09
N VAL A 143 5.72 16.57 -15.25
CA VAL A 143 6.00 15.77 -14.05
C VAL A 143 4.91 15.97 -13.00
N VAL A 144 4.45 17.21 -12.79
CA VAL A 144 3.31 17.52 -11.90
C VAL A 144 2.06 16.75 -12.34
N ALA A 145 1.74 16.75 -13.64
CA ALA A 145 0.61 16.01 -14.18
C ALA A 145 0.76 14.50 -13.99
N SER A 146 1.99 13.98 -14.13
CA SER A 146 2.30 12.57 -13.90
C SER A 146 2.12 12.15 -12.45
N ASN A 147 2.66 12.94 -11.54
CA ASN A 147 2.54 12.75 -10.10
C ASN A 147 1.06 12.79 -9.68
N ARG A 148 0.28 13.73 -10.23
CA ARG A 148 -1.17 13.81 -9.99
C ARG A 148 -1.88 12.52 -10.41
N ARG A 149 -1.64 12.01 -11.63
CA ARG A 149 -2.24 10.74 -12.10
C ARG A 149 -1.90 9.56 -11.18
N ALA A 150 -0.63 9.45 -10.74
CA ALA A 150 -0.22 8.39 -9.82
C ALA A 150 -0.96 8.46 -8.48
N VAL A 151 -1.09 9.66 -7.91
CA VAL A 151 -1.81 9.89 -6.65
C VAL A 151 -3.32 9.66 -6.82
N GLU A 152 -3.93 10.15 -7.90
CA GLU A 152 -5.35 9.90 -8.21
C GLU A 152 -5.64 8.39 -8.35
N GLN A 153 -4.72 7.66 -8.98
CA GLN A 153 -4.80 6.20 -9.10
C GLN A 153 -4.73 5.51 -7.73
N ARG A 154 -3.85 5.97 -6.82
CA ARG A 154 -3.84 5.51 -5.44
C ARG A 154 -5.17 5.77 -4.75
N TYR A 155 -5.68 6.99 -4.82
CA TYR A 155 -6.95 7.39 -4.18
C TYR A 155 -8.12 6.55 -4.68
N THR A 156 -8.11 6.23 -5.97
CA THR A 156 -9.10 5.34 -6.57
C THR A 156 -9.12 3.96 -5.91
N LEU A 157 -7.95 3.43 -5.55
CA LEU A 157 -7.78 2.10 -4.98
C LEU A 157 -7.79 2.05 -3.44
N ILE A 158 -8.06 3.17 -2.75
CA ILE A 158 -8.13 3.20 -1.28
C ILE A 158 -9.13 2.17 -0.71
N PRO A 159 -10.35 1.97 -1.25
CA PRO A 159 -11.27 0.96 -0.70
C PRO A 159 -10.69 -0.46 -0.72
N TYR A 160 -9.98 -0.81 -1.80
CA TYR A 160 -9.27 -2.08 -1.89
C TYR A 160 -8.12 -2.16 -0.88
N LEU A 161 -7.25 -1.15 -0.84
CA LEU A 161 -6.13 -1.10 0.12
C LEU A 161 -6.61 -1.18 1.56
N TYR A 162 -7.69 -0.48 1.91
CA TYR A 162 -8.28 -0.48 3.24
C TYR A 162 -8.88 -1.84 3.61
N SER A 163 -9.49 -2.53 2.65
CA SER A 163 -9.99 -3.90 2.84
C SER A 163 -8.84 -4.90 3.04
N LEU A 164 -7.70 -4.71 2.38
CA LEU A 164 -6.49 -5.50 2.65
C LEU A 164 -5.98 -5.29 4.08
N PHE A 165 -5.96 -4.04 4.56
CA PHE A 165 -5.59 -3.73 5.94
C PHE A 165 -6.53 -4.37 6.96
N PHE A 166 -7.84 -4.29 6.70
CA PHE A 166 -8.84 -4.97 7.52
C PHE A 166 -8.55 -6.48 7.60
N ARG A 167 -8.35 -7.15 6.46
CA ARG A 167 -8.06 -8.58 6.41
C ARG A 167 -6.82 -8.95 7.21
N VAL A 168 -5.74 -8.17 7.06
CA VAL A 168 -4.49 -8.40 7.81
C VAL A 168 -4.68 -8.13 9.30
N HIS A 169 -5.49 -7.15 9.68
CA HIS A 169 -5.80 -6.88 11.09
C HIS A 169 -6.54 -8.06 11.76
N ILE A 170 -7.51 -8.69 11.07
CA ILE A 170 -8.34 -9.74 11.67
C ILE A 170 -7.77 -11.16 11.51
N SER A 171 -6.89 -11.40 10.54
CA SER A 171 -6.40 -12.75 10.18
C SER A 171 -4.89 -12.85 10.03
N GLY A 172 -4.14 -11.77 10.22
CA GLY A 172 -2.72 -11.70 9.89
C GLY A 172 -2.47 -11.79 8.38
N GLY A 173 -1.21 -12.03 8.00
CA GLY A 173 -0.77 -12.04 6.61
C GLY A 173 -0.23 -10.69 6.16
N THR A 174 -0.31 -10.42 4.86
CA THR A 174 0.40 -9.30 4.25
C THR A 174 -0.49 -8.47 3.32
N VAL A 175 -0.26 -7.14 3.32
CA VAL A 175 -0.88 -6.17 2.39
C VAL A 175 -0.05 -6.10 1.11
N VAL A 176 1.24 -5.84 1.22
CA VAL A 176 2.19 -5.92 0.10
C VAL A 176 2.72 -7.36 0.06
N ARG A 177 2.62 -8.01 -1.11
CA ARG A 177 2.97 -9.42 -1.26
C ARG A 177 4.03 -9.60 -2.34
N SER A 178 5.00 -10.47 -2.06
CA SER A 178 5.96 -10.92 -3.07
C SER A 178 5.28 -11.90 -4.03
N MET A 179 5.85 -12.02 -5.23
CA MET A 179 5.43 -13.06 -6.18
C MET A 179 5.57 -14.45 -5.56
N ALA A 180 6.62 -14.69 -4.76
CA ALA A 180 6.84 -15.94 -4.02
C ALA A 180 5.70 -16.28 -3.05
N HIS A 181 5.15 -15.29 -2.35
CA HIS A 181 4.03 -15.50 -1.42
C HIS A 181 2.74 -15.84 -2.18
N VAL A 182 2.49 -15.20 -3.33
CA VAL A 182 1.27 -15.43 -4.10
C VAL A 182 1.35 -16.71 -4.96
N PHE A 183 2.56 -17.07 -5.40
CA PHE A 183 2.84 -18.21 -6.28
C PHE A 183 3.98 -19.10 -5.74
N PRO A 184 3.84 -19.71 -4.56
CA PRO A 184 4.92 -20.46 -3.92
C PRO A 184 5.34 -21.71 -4.72
N THR A 185 4.45 -22.23 -5.57
CA THR A 185 4.70 -23.41 -6.39
C THR A 185 5.34 -23.11 -7.74
N ILE A 186 5.67 -21.85 -8.05
CA ILE A 186 6.29 -21.42 -9.31
C ILE A 186 7.69 -20.88 -8.97
N PRO A 187 8.78 -21.68 -9.15
CA PRO A 187 10.13 -21.28 -8.73
C PRO A 187 10.63 -19.95 -9.32
N ASP A 188 10.24 -19.64 -10.56
CA ASP A 188 10.58 -18.36 -11.22
C ASP A 188 10.02 -17.14 -10.48
N CYS A 189 8.99 -17.31 -9.64
CA CYS A 189 8.42 -16.23 -8.83
C CYS A 189 9.22 -15.93 -7.56
N TRP A 190 10.11 -16.82 -7.14
CA TRP A 190 10.83 -16.69 -5.87
C TRP A 190 11.85 -15.54 -5.84
N PRO A 191 12.69 -15.33 -6.88
CA PRO A 191 13.70 -14.27 -6.85
C PRO A 191 13.16 -12.88 -7.25
N LEU A 192 11.88 -12.75 -7.59
CA LEU A 192 11.32 -11.50 -8.11
C LEU A 192 11.17 -10.44 -7.01
N ASP A 193 11.96 -9.39 -7.11
CA ASP A 193 12.02 -8.27 -6.16
C ASP A 193 11.85 -6.88 -6.81
N GLU A 194 11.53 -6.83 -8.11
CA GLU A 194 11.30 -5.58 -8.87
C GLU A 194 9.83 -5.41 -9.32
N GLN A 195 8.93 -6.23 -8.79
CA GLN A 195 7.48 -6.16 -8.92
C GLN A 195 6.84 -6.74 -7.67
N PHE A 196 5.65 -6.30 -7.30
CA PHE A 196 4.97 -6.75 -6.09
C PHE A 196 3.45 -6.65 -6.26
N LEU A 197 2.70 -7.30 -5.37
CA LEU A 197 1.24 -7.21 -5.36
C LEU A 197 0.71 -6.42 -4.17
N TRP A 198 -0.40 -5.73 -4.38
CA TRP A 198 -1.35 -5.43 -3.31
C TRP A 198 -2.33 -6.59 -3.18
N GLY A 199 -2.33 -7.25 -2.03
CA GLY A 199 -3.06 -8.48 -1.81
C GLY A 199 -2.63 -9.55 -2.81
N SER A 200 -3.60 -10.25 -3.40
CA SER A 200 -3.36 -11.28 -4.42
C SER A 200 -3.83 -10.88 -5.82
N SER A 201 -4.37 -9.66 -5.98
CA SER A 201 -5.21 -9.32 -7.14
C SER A 201 -4.65 -8.20 -8.02
N LEU A 202 -3.82 -7.31 -7.48
CA LEU A 202 -3.24 -6.19 -8.23
C LEU A 202 -1.73 -6.31 -8.22
N LEU A 203 -1.11 -6.49 -9.38
CA LEU A 203 0.33 -6.47 -9.59
C LEU A 203 0.80 -5.08 -10.00
N ILE A 204 1.85 -4.60 -9.35
CA ILE A 204 2.50 -3.32 -9.58
C ILE A 204 3.90 -3.59 -10.13
N ALA A 205 4.21 -3.06 -11.31
CA ALA A 205 5.50 -3.28 -12.00
C ALA A 205 6.21 -1.94 -12.31
N PRO A 206 6.86 -1.31 -11.31
CA PRO A 206 7.48 0.00 -11.46
C PRO A 206 8.77 -0.03 -12.29
N VAL A 207 9.03 1.07 -12.99
CA VAL A 207 10.34 1.35 -13.60
C VAL A 207 11.25 1.94 -12.52
N ILE A 208 12.31 1.22 -12.19
CA ILE A 208 13.25 1.56 -11.10
C ILE A 208 14.69 1.75 -11.61
N LYS A 209 14.85 1.92 -12.92
CA LYS A 209 16.14 2.16 -13.60
C LYS A 209 16.05 3.44 -14.41
N GLU A 210 17.11 4.22 -14.37
CA GLU A 210 17.20 5.49 -15.09
C GLU A 210 17.06 5.31 -16.60
N ASN A 211 16.44 6.27 -17.28
CA ASN A 211 16.32 6.31 -18.75
C ASN A 211 15.58 5.13 -19.41
N HIS A 212 14.78 4.37 -18.65
CA HIS A 212 13.95 3.29 -19.18
C HIS A 212 12.50 3.75 -19.42
N THR A 213 11.96 3.35 -20.58
CA THR A 213 10.57 3.57 -21.01
C THR A 213 9.80 2.28 -21.24
N THR A 214 10.38 1.15 -20.81
CA THR A 214 9.79 -0.19 -20.83
C THR A 214 10.09 -0.90 -19.51
N LYS A 215 9.34 -1.97 -19.22
CA LYS A 215 9.53 -2.81 -18.03
C LYS A 215 9.42 -4.28 -18.42
N SER A 216 10.42 -5.09 -18.05
CA SER A 216 10.26 -6.55 -18.00
C SER A 216 9.40 -6.89 -16.78
N VAL A 217 8.30 -7.61 -17.01
CA VAL A 217 7.38 -8.08 -15.97
C VAL A 217 7.19 -9.58 -16.12
N TYR A 218 7.12 -10.29 -15.00
CA TYR A 218 6.78 -11.70 -14.97
C TYR A 218 5.30 -11.90 -14.60
N LEU A 219 4.51 -12.44 -15.54
CA LEU A 219 3.08 -12.71 -15.37
C LEU A 219 2.83 -14.23 -15.44
N PRO A 220 2.69 -14.95 -14.31
CA PRO A 220 2.52 -16.41 -14.32
C PRO A 220 1.45 -16.90 -15.30
N TRP A 221 1.85 -17.72 -16.27
CA TRP A 221 0.96 -18.25 -17.31
C TRP A 221 -0.20 -19.13 -16.80
N THR A 222 -0.09 -19.59 -15.55
CA THR A 222 -1.12 -20.37 -14.87
C THR A 222 -2.38 -19.55 -14.57
N GLU A 223 -2.31 -18.22 -14.63
CA GLU A 223 -3.41 -17.30 -14.37
C GLU A 223 -3.78 -16.48 -15.62
N ARG A 224 -4.96 -15.85 -15.60
CA ARG A 224 -5.28 -14.76 -16.54
C ARG A 224 -4.75 -13.46 -15.95
N TRP A 225 -4.24 -12.58 -16.80
CA TRP A 225 -3.76 -11.26 -16.40
C TRP A 225 -4.34 -10.21 -17.33
N PHE A 226 -4.80 -9.10 -16.78
CA PHE A 226 -5.40 -8.01 -17.55
C PHE A 226 -4.64 -6.72 -17.30
N ASN A 227 -4.45 -5.93 -18.34
CA ASN A 227 -4.01 -4.56 -18.17
C ASN A 227 -5.05 -3.80 -17.34
N TYR A 228 -4.65 -3.22 -16.21
CA TYR A 228 -5.56 -2.53 -15.29
C TYR A 228 -6.34 -1.38 -15.96
N TYR A 229 -5.68 -0.65 -16.87
CA TYR A 229 -6.23 0.56 -17.47
C TYR A 229 -7.18 0.27 -18.62
N THR A 230 -6.85 -0.71 -19.48
CA THR A 230 -7.63 -1.03 -20.67
C THR A 230 -8.60 -2.19 -20.48
N GLY A 231 -8.36 -3.04 -19.48
CA GLY A 231 -9.08 -4.31 -19.31
C GLY A 231 -8.69 -5.39 -20.32
N GLU A 232 -7.74 -5.12 -21.22
CA GLU A 232 -7.29 -6.10 -22.21
C GLU A 232 -6.49 -7.22 -21.55
N GLU A 233 -6.80 -8.47 -21.92
CA GLU A 233 -6.06 -9.64 -21.45
C GLU A 233 -4.66 -9.69 -22.08
N MET A 234 -3.67 -9.97 -21.23
CA MET A 234 -2.27 -10.08 -21.61
C MET A 234 -2.04 -11.36 -22.41
N LYS A 235 -1.67 -11.20 -23.69
CA LYS A 235 -1.43 -12.33 -24.61
C LYS A 235 -0.09 -13.02 -24.38
N ALA A 236 0.93 -12.27 -23.97
CA ALA A 236 2.24 -12.80 -23.62
C ALA A 236 2.35 -12.91 -22.09
N LEU A 237 2.71 -14.10 -21.62
CA LEU A 237 2.80 -14.47 -20.21
C LEU A 237 4.22 -14.94 -19.88
N ASN A 238 4.50 -15.10 -18.59
CA ASN A 238 5.82 -15.20 -17.96
C ASN A 238 6.58 -13.90 -18.14
N GLU A 239 7.86 -13.98 -18.51
CA GLU A 239 8.65 -12.78 -18.75
C GLU A 239 8.24 -12.10 -20.06
N THR A 240 7.71 -10.88 -19.94
CA THR A 240 7.27 -10.05 -21.07
C THR A 240 7.69 -8.60 -20.86
N THR A 241 8.04 -7.92 -21.94
CA THR A 241 8.38 -6.49 -21.91
C THR A 241 7.16 -5.66 -22.27
N VAL A 242 6.77 -4.76 -21.38
CA VAL A 242 5.63 -3.85 -21.57
C VAL A 242 6.10 -2.40 -21.72
N ALA A 243 5.28 -1.60 -22.42
CA ALA A 243 5.50 -0.16 -22.50
C ALA A 243 5.31 0.48 -21.11
N ALA A 244 6.26 1.31 -20.72
CA ALA A 244 6.25 2.05 -19.47
C ALA A 244 6.84 3.45 -19.72
N PRO A 245 6.24 4.30 -20.57
CA PRO A 245 6.71 5.66 -20.79
C PRO A 245 6.80 6.43 -19.45
N TYR A 246 7.50 7.56 -19.44
CA TYR A 246 7.77 8.31 -18.20
C TYR A 246 6.54 8.61 -17.37
N ASP A 247 5.40 8.75 -18.01
CA ASP A 247 4.12 9.09 -17.40
C ASP A 247 3.20 7.88 -17.08
N PHE A 248 3.73 6.67 -17.13
CA PHE A 248 2.91 5.47 -17.00
C PHE A 248 3.58 4.43 -16.10
N LEU A 249 2.78 3.91 -15.16
CA LEU A 249 3.13 2.79 -14.30
C LEU A 249 2.34 1.55 -14.75
N PRO A 250 2.97 0.48 -15.22
CA PRO A 250 2.27 -0.75 -15.53
C PRO A 250 1.61 -1.39 -14.29
N LEU A 251 0.31 -1.62 -14.40
CA LEU A 251 -0.52 -2.28 -13.40
C LEU A 251 -1.31 -3.43 -14.06
N PHE A 252 -1.41 -4.57 -13.37
CA PHE A 252 -2.11 -5.74 -13.90
C PHE A 252 -3.08 -6.33 -12.88
N LEU A 253 -4.25 -6.71 -13.34
CA LEU A 253 -5.26 -7.42 -12.57
C LEU A 253 -5.07 -8.92 -12.76
N ARG A 254 -5.04 -9.68 -11.67
CA ARG A 254 -5.09 -11.14 -11.71
C ARG A 254 -6.54 -11.58 -11.92
N GLY A 255 -6.78 -12.50 -12.85
CA GLY A 255 -8.08 -13.15 -13.01
C GLY A 255 -8.52 -13.85 -11.73
N GLY A 256 -9.83 -13.93 -11.51
CA GLY A 256 -10.44 -14.44 -10.28
C GLY A 256 -10.69 -13.37 -9.22
N SER A 257 -10.50 -12.09 -9.54
CA SER A 257 -10.55 -11.01 -8.56
C SER A 257 -11.61 -9.95 -8.85
N ILE A 258 -12.22 -9.44 -7.77
CA ILE A 258 -13.11 -8.29 -7.79
C ILE A 258 -12.49 -7.21 -6.91
N ILE A 259 -12.15 -6.06 -7.49
CA ILE A 259 -11.49 -4.95 -6.79
C ILE A 259 -12.50 -3.80 -6.64
N PRO A 260 -12.83 -3.39 -5.40
CA PRO A 260 -13.57 -2.17 -5.17
C PRO A 260 -12.68 -0.95 -5.33
N HIS A 261 -13.18 0.05 -6.05
CA HIS A 261 -12.51 1.33 -6.22
C HIS A 261 -13.52 2.47 -6.11
N GLN A 262 -13.04 3.68 -5.85
CA GLN A 262 -13.88 4.87 -5.62
C GLN A 262 -13.42 5.99 -6.55
N GLN A 263 -14.31 6.91 -6.92
CA GLN A 263 -13.85 8.13 -7.59
C GLN A 263 -12.93 8.93 -6.63
N SER A 264 -11.77 9.34 -7.14
CA SER A 264 -10.78 10.11 -6.37
C SER A 264 -11.27 11.51 -6.02
N ALA A 265 -10.61 12.13 -5.03
CA ALA A 265 -10.79 13.53 -4.67
C ALA A 265 -9.48 14.08 -4.08
N MET A 266 -9.47 15.35 -3.68
CA MET A 266 -8.28 16.02 -3.12
C MET A 266 -7.82 15.46 -1.76
N ASN A 267 -8.72 14.80 -1.02
CA ASN A 267 -8.45 14.15 0.25
C ASN A 267 -9.47 13.05 0.52
N THR A 268 -9.23 12.23 1.54
CA THR A 268 -10.07 11.06 1.86
C THR A 268 -11.43 11.45 2.44
N VAL A 269 -11.56 12.62 3.08
CA VAL A 269 -12.84 13.13 3.57
C VAL A 269 -13.82 13.34 2.40
N GLU A 270 -13.32 13.92 1.31
CA GLU A 270 -14.12 14.13 0.10
C GLU A 270 -14.24 12.86 -0.75
N SER A 271 -13.18 12.06 -0.89
CA SER A 271 -13.24 10.84 -1.72
C SER A 271 -14.24 9.84 -1.18
N ARG A 272 -14.36 9.72 0.15
CA ARG A 272 -15.30 8.79 0.80
C ARG A 272 -16.77 9.09 0.53
N LYS A 273 -17.09 10.31 0.09
CA LYS A 273 -18.44 10.74 -0.32
C LYS A 273 -18.72 10.49 -1.81
N LYS A 274 -17.71 10.02 -2.56
CA LYS A 274 -17.83 9.77 -3.99
C LYS A 274 -18.35 8.35 -4.26
N PRO A 275 -18.88 8.09 -5.46
CA PRO A 275 -19.38 6.78 -5.82
C PRO A 275 -18.31 5.69 -5.82
N LEU A 276 -18.74 4.47 -5.50
CA LEU A 276 -17.97 3.24 -5.62
C LEU A 276 -18.20 2.59 -6.98
N TYR A 277 -17.22 1.79 -7.37
CA TYR A 277 -17.17 1.04 -8.61
C TYR A 277 -16.52 -0.32 -8.35
N LEU A 278 -16.83 -1.32 -9.17
CA LEU A 278 -16.19 -2.63 -9.12
C LEU A 278 -15.50 -2.95 -10.44
N ILE A 279 -14.28 -3.47 -10.36
CA ILE A 279 -13.61 -4.11 -11.49
C ILE A 279 -13.59 -5.61 -11.22
N VAL A 280 -14.16 -6.38 -12.13
CA VAL A 280 -14.26 -7.84 -12.10
C VAL A 280 -13.33 -8.39 -13.19
N ALA A 281 -12.22 -9.01 -12.79
CA ALA A 281 -11.31 -9.72 -13.69
C ALA A 281 -11.59 -11.22 -13.58
N LEU A 282 -12.21 -11.83 -14.59
CA LEU A 282 -12.62 -13.22 -14.52
C LEU A 282 -11.44 -14.19 -14.67
N ASP A 283 -11.45 -15.29 -13.91
CA ASP A 283 -10.48 -16.36 -14.06
C ASP A 283 -10.77 -17.24 -15.30
N LYS A 284 -10.04 -18.34 -15.43
CA LYS A 284 -10.22 -19.33 -16.51
C LYS A 284 -11.57 -20.04 -16.45
N ASN A 285 -12.23 -20.05 -15.29
CA ASN A 285 -13.54 -20.64 -15.05
C ASN A 285 -14.68 -19.62 -15.16
N GLN A 286 -14.40 -18.40 -15.60
CA GLN A 286 -15.35 -17.28 -15.66
C GLN A 286 -15.93 -16.92 -14.28
N GLN A 287 -15.09 -16.99 -13.25
CA GLN A 287 -15.43 -16.66 -11.87
C GLN A 287 -14.50 -15.58 -11.32
N ALA A 288 -15.00 -14.83 -10.33
CA ALA A 288 -14.19 -13.91 -9.57
C ALA A 288 -14.74 -13.70 -8.16
N THR A 289 -13.87 -13.38 -7.22
CA THR A 289 -14.26 -13.04 -5.85
C THR A 289 -13.53 -11.80 -5.34
N GLY A 290 -14.14 -11.10 -4.41
CA GLY A 290 -13.53 -9.94 -3.75
C GLY A 290 -14.27 -9.59 -2.48
N GLU A 291 -13.79 -8.56 -1.80
CA GLU A 291 -14.40 -8.07 -0.57
C GLU A 291 -14.28 -6.56 -0.46
N LEU A 292 -15.18 -5.96 0.31
CA LEU A 292 -15.14 -4.57 0.72
C LEU A 292 -15.43 -4.47 2.21
N PHE A 293 -14.47 -3.93 2.96
CA PHE A 293 -14.68 -3.48 4.33
C PHE A 293 -14.90 -1.97 4.36
N TRP A 294 -15.93 -1.53 5.09
CA TRP A 294 -16.29 -0.13 5.23
C TRP A 294 -16.73 0.20 6.65
N ASP A 295 -16.05 1.14 7.30
CA ASP A 295 -16.46 1.72 8.58
C ASP A 295 -16.43 3.26 8.47
N ASP A 296 -16.53 3.98 9.60
CA ASP A 296 -16.42 5.45 9.61
C ASP A 296 -15.03 5.97 9.21
N GLY A 297 -14.00 5.11 9.26
CA GLY A 297 -12.62 5.40 8.88
C GLY A 297 -11.72 5.91 10.00
N GLU A 298 -12.27 6.20 11.18
CA GLU A 298 -11.49 6.86 12.24
C GLU A 298 -11.84 6.46 13.68
N SER A 299 -12.98 5.84 13.95
CA SER A 299 -13.29 5.41 15.32
C SER A 299 -12.37 4.29 15.78
N ILE A 300 -12.14 4.28 17.10
CA ILE A 300 -11.43 3.21 17.79
C ILE A 300 -12.28 1.93 17.75
N ASP A 301 -11.64 0.80 17.43
CA ASP A 301 -12.18 -0.56 17.56
C ASP A 301 -13.54 -0.81 16.87
N THR A 302 -13.74 -0.26 15.66
CA THR A 302 -14.97 -0.44 14.86
C THR A 302 -15.30 -1.92 14.62
N TYR A 303 -14.30 -2.75 14.32
CA TYR A 303 -14.48 -4.19 14.15
C TYR A 303 -15.00 -4.88 15.41
N ASN A 304 -14.32 -4.71 16.56
CA ASN A 304 -14.71 -5.35 17.82
C ASN A 304 -16.08 -4.87 18.33
N ARG A 305 -16.44 -3.61 18.07
CA ARG A 305 -17.77 -3.06 18.40
C ARG A 305 -18.85 -3.44 17.39
N GLY A 306 -18.49 -4.03 16.25
CA GLY A 306 -19.42 -4.38 15.20
C GLY A 306 -20.01 -3.17 14.46
N THR A 307 -19.34 -2.02 14.43
CA THR A 307 -19.82 -0.79 13.78
C THR A 307 -19.16 -0.61 12.40
N TYR A 308 -19.47 -1.53 11.48
CA TYR A 308 -18.92 -1.56 10.13
C TYR A 308 -19.85 -2.32 9.18
N ASN A 309 -19.55 -2.24 7.88
CA ASN A 309 -20.10 -3.08 6.83
C ASN A 309 -18.97 -3.91 6.20
N HIS A 310 -19.26 -5.18 5.92
CA HIS A 310 -18.34 -6.07 5.22
C HIS A 310 -19.12 -6.84 4.18
N PHE A 311 -18.74 -6.65 2.92
CA PHE A 311 -19.37 -7.27 1.77
C PHE A 311 -18.40 -8.25 1.12
N ASN A 312 -18.95 -9.38 0.69
CA ASN A 312 -18.29 -10.25 -0.25
C ASN A 312 -18.91 -10.11 -1.63
N PHE A 313 -18.04 -10.10 -2.62
CA PHE A 313 -18.40 -10.10 -4.02
C PHE A 313 -18.10 -11.48 -4.59
N VAL A 314 -19.08 -12.06 -5.27
CA VAL A 314 -18.93 -13.34 -5.96
C VAL A 314 -19.52 -13.21 -7.35
N PHE A 315 -18.68 -13.34 -8.37
CA PHE A 315 -19.10 -13.43 -9.75
C PHE A 315 -19.01 -14.88 -10.21
N LYS A 316 -20.12 -15.42 -10.69
CA LYS A 316 -20.22 -16.76 -11.32
C LYS A 316 -21.06 -16.63 -12.60
N SER A 317 -21.30 -17.74 -13.29
CA SER A 317 -22.00 -17.83 -14.58
C SER A 317 -23.34 -17.06 -14.65
N ASN A 318 -23.99 -16.80 -13.52
CA ASN A 318 -25.31 -16.16 -13.44
C ASN A 318 -25.24 -14.67 -13.05
N GLY A 319 -24.05 -14.07 -12.96
CA GLY A 319 -23.83 -12.65 -12.64
C GLY A 319 -23.12 -12.40 -11.32
N LEU A 320 -23.04 -11.12 -10.94
CA LEU A 320 -22.45 -10.66 -9.69
C LEU A 320 -23.46 -10.79 -8.54
N THR A 321 -23.03 -11.44 -7.45
CA THR A 321 -23.72 -11.44 -6.16
C THR A 321 -22.92 -10.59 -5.16
N ILE A 322 -23.60 -9.71 -4.44
CA ILE A 322 -23.03 -8.89 -3.36
C ILE A 322 -23.70 -9.31 -2.06
N GLU A 323 -22.96 -10.03 -1.21
CA GLU A 323 -23.46 -10.57 0.05
C GLU A 323 -22.90 -9.78 1.23
N PRO A 324 -23.74 -9.09 2.04
CA PRO A 324 -23.28 -8.48 3.27
C PRO A 324 -23.06 -9.57 4.33
N TRP A 325 -21.81 -9.77 4.75
CA TRP A 325 -21.51 -10.52 5.97
C TRP A 325 -21.86 -9.71 7.22
N THR A 326 -21.71 -8.39 7.16
CA THR A 326 -22.16 -7.47 8.20
C THR A 326 -22.65 -6.19 7.56
N TYR A 327 -23.75 -5.65 8.07
CA TYR A 327 -24.28 -4.34 7.68
C TYR A 327 -24.73 -3.58 8.94
N LYS A 328 -23.79 -2.95 9.63
CA LYS A 328 -23.99 -2.30 10.93
C LYS A 328 -23.45 -0.86 10.98
N TYR A 329 -23.19 -0.28 9.81
CA TYR A 329 -22.89 1.13 9.61
C TYR A 329 -23.83 1.70 8.54
N PRO A 330 -25.09 2.02 8.90
CA PRO A 330 -26.14 2.38 7.95
C PRO A 330 -25.85 3.68 7.18
N GLU A 331 -25.04 4.59 7.75
CA GLU A 331 -24.68 5.88 7.15
C GLU A 331 -23.98 5.72 5.79
N MET A 332 -23.37 4.55 5.53
CA MET A 332 -22.84 4.21 4.20
C MET A 332 -23.95 4.23 3.13
N GLY A 333 -25.13 3.68 3.44
CA GLY A 333 -26.25 3.59 2.50
C GLY A 333 -26.83 4.95 2.12
N ASP A 334 -26.70 5.94 3.01
CA ASP A 334 -27.17 7.31 2.77
C ASP A 334 -26.19 8.11 1.91
N THR A 335 -24.91 7.72 1.88
CA THR A 335 -23.82 8.55 1.36
C THR A 335 -23.11 7.97 0.13
N ILE A 336 -23.18 6.65 -0.08
CA ILE A 336 -22.37 5.97 -1.10
C ILE A 336 -23.25 5.13 -2.01
N LYS A 337 -23.03 5.29 -3.32
CA LYS A 337 -23.68 4.51 -4.38
C LYS A 337 -22.64 3.71 -5.13
N LEU A 338 -23.00 2.47 -5.48
CA LEU A 338 -22.27 1.69 -6.48
C LEU A 338 -22.81 2.11 -7.87
N GLU A 339 -21.97 2.72 -8.69
CA GLU A 339 -22.39 3.33 -9.96
C GLU A 339 -22.06 2.51 -11.20
N ASP A 340 -20.94 1.79 -11.22
CA ASP A 340 -20.51 1.00 -12.38
C ASP A 340 -19.81 -0.29 -11.96
N ILE A 341 -19.93 -1.31 -12.81
CA ILE A 341 -19.28 -2.61 -12.67
C ILE A 341 -18.68 -2.97 -14.02
N LYS A 342 -17.35 -3.01 -14.09
CA LYS A 342 -16.62 -3.43 -15.29
C LYS A 342 -16.25 -4.90 -15.16
N VAL A 343 -16.47 -5.67 -16.23
CA VAL A 343 -16.17 -7.11 -16.27
C VAL A 343 -15.25 -7.40 -17.45
N PHE A 344 -14.15 -8.11 -17.19
CA PHE A 344 -13.12 -8.50 -18.16
C PHE A 344 -12.88 -10.02 -18.20
#